data_AF-A0A0P7NCH0-F1
#
_entry.id   AF-A0A0P7NCH0-F1
#
_cell.length_a   1.000
_cell.length_b   1.000
_cell.length_c   1.000
_cell.angle_alpha   90.00
_cell.angle_beta   90.00
_cell.angle_gamma   90.00
#
_symmetry.space_group_name_H-M   'P 1'
#
loop_
_entity.id
_entity.type
_entity.pdbx_description
1 polymer ?
#
loop_
_entity_poly.entity_id
_entity_poly.type
_entity_poly.pdbx_seq_one_letter_code
_entity_poly.pdbx_strand_id
1 'polypeptide(L)'
;MLRIGQVEATATQDGKYTDGSVAGGIAATRLRAAAFNAMQEELAHIVESAGLALDINDMTQVLKAIQKLTLSRANPFADIKSDGAAAISTALTNLGLGE
;
A
#
# COMPACT_ATOMS: atom_id res chain seq x y z
N MET A 1 -4.74 0.50 -9.14
CA MET A 1 -6.00 -0.13 -8.72
C MET A 1 -7.05 -0.14 -9.83
N LEU A 2 -7.64 -1.33 -10.07
CA LEU A 2 -8.80 -1.55 -10.93
C LEU A 2 -10.02 -0.74 -10.44
N ARG A 3 -10.75 -0.10 -11.35
CA ARG A 3 -12.02 0.58 -11.06
C ARG A 3 -13.21 -0.35 -11.28
N ILE A 4 -14.26 -0.19 -10.45
CA ILE A 4 -15.45 -1.05 -10.54
C ILE A 4 -16.16 -0.92 -11.90
N GLY A 5 -16.12 0.25 -12.54
CA GLY A 5 -16.69 0.43 -13.89
C GLY A 5 -16.01 -0.38 -15.01
N GLN A 6 -14.84 -0.96 -14.76
CA GLN A 6 -14.20 -1.88 -15.70
C GLN A 6 -14.76 -3.31 -15.62
N VAL A 7 -15.52 -3.63 -14.56
CA VAL A 7 -16.02 -5.00 -14.28
C VAL A 7 -17.51 -5.05 -13.92
N GLU A 8 -18.17 -3.91 -13.70
CA GLU A 8 -19.60 -3.78 -13.45
C GLU A 8 -20.19 -2.61 -14.25
N ALA A 9 -21.21 -2.91 -15.05
CA ALA A 9 -21.84 -1.95 -15.95
C ALA A 9 -22.76 -0.95 -15.23
N THR A 10 -23.25 -1.29 -14.03
CA THR A 10 -24.06 -0.39 -13.20
C THR A 10 -23.22 0.55 -12.33
N ALA A 11 -21.92 0.66 -12.58
CA ALA A 11 -21.08 1.71 -12.01
C ALA A 11 -21.46 3.08 -12.57
N THR A 12 -21.06 4.15 -11.87
CA THR A 12 -21.20 5.51 -12.41
C THR A 12 -20.34 5.70 -13.67
N GLN A 13 -20.61 6.77 -14.42
CA GLN A 13 -19.82 7.13 -15.61
C GLN A 13 -18.32 7.33 -15.29
N ASP A 14 -17.99 7.75 -14.07
CA ASP A 14 -16.60 7.88 -13.60
C ASP A 14 -15.95 6.56 -13.18
N GLY A 15 -16.70 5.45 -13.29
CA GLY A 15 -16.29 4.10 -12.90
C GLY A 15 -16.28 3.86 -11.40
N LYS A 16 -17.16 4.53 -10.63
CA LYS A 16 -17.30 4.41 -9.17
C LYS A 16 -18.55 3.61 -8.78
N TYR A 17 -18.60 3.18 -7.51
CA TYR A 17 -19.80 2.56 -6.95
C TYR A 17 -20.94 3.57 -6.81
N THR A 18 -22.18 3.09 -6.93
CA THR A 18 -23.41 3.82 -6.63
C THR A 18 -24.38 2.91 -5.90
N ASP A 19 -25.11 3.46 -4.93
CA ASP A 19 -26.23 2.78 -4.27
C ASP A 19 -27.45 2.61 -5.19
N GLY A 20 -27.42 3.24 -6.38
CA GLY A 20 -28.57 3.32 -7.26
C GLY A 20 -29.65 4.26 -6.73
N SER A 21 -30.81 4.25 -7.38
CA SER A 21 -32.00 4.98 -6.97
C SER A 21 -33.23 4.31 -7.58
N VAL A 22 -34.08 3.71 -6.75
CA VAL A 22 -35.31 3.06 -7.21
C VAL A 22 -36.25 4.09 -7.85
N ALA A 23 -36.41 5.27 -7.23
CA ALA A 23 -37.24 6.35 -7.76
C ALA A 23 -36.70 6.92 -9.09
N GLY A 24 -35.38 6.91 -9.28
CA GLY A 24 -34.70 7.36 -10.50
C GLY A 24 -34.49 6.27 -11.55
N GLY A 25 -34.89 5.02 -11.28
CA GLY A 25 -34.61 3.89 -12.18
C GLY A 25 -33.12 3.54 -12.34
N ILE A 26 -32.27 3.93 -11.39
CA ILE A 26 -30.83 3.69 -11.43
C ILE A 26 -30.52 2.42 -10.63
N ALA A 27 -29.92 1.42 -11.28
CA ALA A 27 -29.50 0.20 -10.59
C ALA A 27 -28.28 0.46 -9.69
N ALA A 28 -28.24 -0.19 -8.53
CA ALA A 28 -27.07 -0.18 -7.66
C ALA A 28 -25.89 -0.93 -8.31
N THR A 29 -24.68 -0.55 -7.93
CA THR A 29 -23.46 -1.25 -8.35
C THR A 29 -23.36 -2.60 -7.64
N ARG A 30 -23.26 -3.69 -8.41
CA ARG A 30 -23.06 -5.01 -7.83
C ARG A 30 -21.62 -5.15 -7.33
N LEU A 31 -21.49 -5.81 -6.19
CA LEU A 31 -20.20 -6.13 -5.59
C LEU A 31 -19.54 -7.29 -6.37
N ARG A 32 -18.54 -6.95 -7.18
CA ARG A 32 -17.80 -7.91 -8.01
C ARG A 32 -16.54 -8.40 -7.32
N ALA A 33 -16.35 -9.73 -7.29
CA ALA A 33 -15.13 -10.35 -6.75
C ALA A 33 -13.84 -9.74 -7.36
N ALA A 34 -13.83 -9.45 -8.67
CA ALA A 34 -12.69 -8.82 -9.33
C ALA A 34 -12.28 -7.48 -8.70
N ALA A 35 -13.24 -6.67 -8.22
CA ALA A 35 -12.95 -5.40 -7.57
C ALA A 35 -12.41 -5.59 -6.13
N PHE A 36 -12.96 -6.55 -5.37
CA PHE A 36 -12.46 -6.87 -4.03
C PHE A 36 -11.08 -7.51 -4.07
N ASN A 37 -10.84 -8.44 -4.99
CA ASN A 37 -9.53 -9.05 -5.18
C ASN A 37 -8.51 -7.99 -5.58
N ALA A 38 -8.85 -7.06 -6.49
CA ALA A 38 -7.94 -5.98 -6.84
C ALA A 38 -7.58 -5.08 -5.64
N MET A 39 -8.53 -4.78 -4.75
CA MET A 39 -8.24 -4.05 -3.52
C MET A 39 -7.36 -4.86 -2.56
N GLN A 40 -7.62 -6.17 -2.43
CA GLN A 40 -6.80 -7.08 -1.62
C GLN A 40 -5.36 -7.15 -2.14
N GLU A 41 -5.16 -7.34 -3.44
CA GLU A 41 -3.83 -7.43 -4.04
C GLU A 41 -3.06 -6.12 -3.88
N GLU A 42 -3.69 -4.95 -4.07
CA GLU A 42 -3.01 -3.66 -3.84
C GLU A 42 -2.50 -3.53 -2.39
N LEU A 43 -3.30 -3.99 -1.41
CA LEU A 43 -2.88 -4.02 0.00
C LEU A 43 -1.78 -5.06 0.25
N ALA A 44 -1.89 -6.25 -0.35
CA ALA A 44 -0.89 -7.31 -0.25
C ALA A 44 0.47 -6.86 -0.81
N HIS A 45 0.46 -6.20 -1.97
CA HIS A 45 1.66 -5.67 -2.60
C HIS A 45 2.37 -4.61 -1.73
N ILE A 46 1.64 -3.81 -0.94
CA ILE A 46 2.24 -2.88 0.03
C ILE A 46 3.02 -3.66 1.10
N VAL A 47 2.45 -4.76 1.60
CA VAL A 47 3.07 -5.61 2.62
C VAL A 47 4.33 -6.29 2.08
N GLU A 48 4.23 -6.90 0.90
CA GLU A 48 5.35 -7.58 0.25
C GLU A 48 6.47 -6.61 -0.14
N SER A 49 6.12 -5.40 -0.60
CA SER A 49 7.10 -4.34 -0.90
C SER A 49 7.86 -3.86 0.34
N ALA A 50 7.28 -3.99 1.53
CA ALA A 50 7.98 -3.76 2.80
C ALA A 50 8.90 -4.93 3.20
N GLY A 51 9.00 -5.98 2.37
CA GLY A 51 9.76 -7.20 2.67
C GLY A 51 9.16 -8.03 3.80
N LEU A 52 7.84 -7.99 3.96
CA LEU A 52 7.09 -8.84 4.88
C LEU A 52 6.38 -9.94 4.08
N ALA A 53 6.24 -11.14 4.66
CA ALA A 53 5.42 -12.19 4.08
C ALA A 53 3.97 -12.05 4.55
N LEU A 54 3.02 -12.40 3.68
CA LEU A 54 1.60 -12.38 4.03
C LEU A 54 1.24 -13.49 5.03
N ASP A 55 0.47 -13.16 6.06
CA ASP A 55 -0.01 -14.11 7.07
C ASP A 55 -1.53 -14.02 7.24
N ILE A 56 -2.24 -15.12 6.97
CA ILE A 56 -3.70 -15.18 7.08
C ILE A 56 -4.23 -14.86 8.50
N ASN A 57 -3.40 -15.01 9.52
CA ASN A 57 -3.78 -14.76 10.91
C ASN A 57 -3.44 -13.34 11.39
N ASP A 58 -2.76 -12.52 10.57
CA ASP A 58 -2.37 -11.17 10.91
C ASP A 58 -3.29 -10.14 10.21
N MET A 59 -4.05 -9.36 10.98
CA MET A 59 -4.88 -8.28 10.44
C MET A 59 -4.20 -6.90 10.51
N THR A 60 -2.92 -6.85 10.87
CA THR A 60 -2.12 -5.63 11.08
C THR A 60 -0.99 -5.45 10.05
N GLN A 61 -0.91 -6.33 9.06
CA GLN A 61 0.21 -6.42 8.11
C GLN A 61 0.43 -5.11 7.34
N VAL A 62 -0.66 -4.50 6.86
CA VAL A 62 -0.61 -3.21 6.14
C VAL A 62 -0.07 -2.11 7.06
N LEU A 63 -0.46 -2.09 8.34
CA LEU A 63 0.07 -1.14 9.31
C LEU A 63 1.57 -1.35 9.53
N LYS A 64 2.01 -2.60 9.74
CA LYS A 64 3.45 -2.95 9.88
C LYS A 64 4.25 -2.54 8.64
N ALA A 65 3.68 -2.77 7.46
CA ALA A 65 4.28 -2.42 6.19
C ALA A 65 4.42 -0.90 6.03
N ILE A 66 3.36 -0.14 6.29
CA ILE A 66 3.40 1.33 6.27
C ILE A 66 4.44 1.82 7.26
N GLN A 67 4.43 1.34 8.51
CA GLN A 67 5.43 1.73 9.51
C GLN A 67 6.84 1.47 8.98
N LYS A 68 7.12 0.31 8.40
CA LYS A 68 8.44 -0.02 7.85
C LYS A 68 8.83 0.82 6.64
N LEU A 69 7.89 1.09 5.73
CA LEU A 69 8.11 1.90 4.51
C LEU A 69 8.23 3.40 4.81
N THR A 70 7.51 3.90 5.82
CA THR A 70 7.46 5.31 6.17
C THR A 70 8.31 5.66 7.39
N LEU A 71 9.06 4.70 7.95
CA LEU A 71 10.03 4.96 9.02
C LEU A 71 11.19 5.82 8.46
N SER A 72 10.95 7.12 8.49
CA SER A 72 11.89 8.11 9.01
C SER A 72 12.74 7.45 10.08
N ARG A 73 14.05 7.36 9.84
CA ARG A 73 15.01 6.78 10.78
C ARG A 73 14.74 7.27 12.19
N ALA A 74 14.25 6.38 13.07
CA ALA A 74 13.93 6.73 14.45
C ALA A 74 15.22 7.03 15.24
N ASN A 75 16.29 6.33 14.89
CA ASN A 75 17.63 6.52 15.43
C ASN A 75 18.63 6.60 14.25
N PRO A 76 18.74 7.76 13.58
CA PRO A 76 19.48 7.90 12.32
C PRO A 76 20.84 7.21 12.27
N PHE A 77 21.65 7.36 13.32
CA PHE A 77 22.97 6.74 13.39
C PHE A 77 22.94 5.23 13.65
N ALA A 78 22.00 4.73 14.46
CA ALA A 78 21.84 3.28 14.68
C ALA A 78 21.33 2.59 13.42
N ASP A 79 20.44 3.26 12.68
CA ASP A 79 19.92 2.77 11.41
C ASP A 79 21.04 2.78 10.35
N ILE A 80 21.87 3.84 10.27
CA ILE A 80 23.04 3.90 9.35
C ILE A 80 24.02 2.76 9.65
N LYS A 81 24.24 2.46 10.93
CA LYS A 81 25.10 1.34 11.34
C LYS A 81 24.54 0.00 10.85
N SER A 82 23.22 -0.17 10.88
CA SER A 82 22.52 -1.38 10.48
C SER A 82 22.56 -1.59 8.95
N ASP A 83 22.51 -0.51 8.19
CA ASP A 83 22.59 -0.50 6.72
C ASP A 83 23.99 -0.90 6.18
N GLY A 84 25.00 -0.99 7.05
CA GLY A 84 26.31 -1.56 6.75
C GLY A 84 27.36 -0.56 6.27
N ALA A 85 28.53 -1.09 5.91
CA ALA A 85 29.76 -0.30 5.70
C ALA A 85 29.62 0.79 4.61
N ALA A 86 28.89 0.50 3.52
CA ALA A 86 28.66 1.46 2.45
C ALA A 86 27.85 2.67 2.94
N ALA A 87 26.77 2.43 3.70
CA ALA A 87 25.94 3.50 4.27
C ALA A 87 26.70 4.33 5.31
N ILE A 88 27.53 3.67 6.14
CA ILE A 88 28.41 4.36 7.10
C ILE A 88 29.40 5.27 6.36
N SER A 89 30.07 4.77 5.33
CA SER A 89 31.02 5.54 4.53
C SER A 89 30.36 6.76 3.89
N THR A 90 29.20 6.58 3.25
CA THR A 90 28.44 7.69 2.66
C THR A 90 28.02 8.72 3.71
N ALA A 91 27.58 8.28 4.89
CA ALA A 91 27.20 9.18 5.98
C ALA A 91 28.39 10.02 6.48
N LEU A 92 29.55 9.39 6.67
CA LEU A 92 30.77 10.09 7.09
C LEU A 92 31.21 11.12 6.03
N THR A 93 31.23 10.74 4.74
CA THR A 93 31.54 11.68 3.64
C THR A 93 30.57 12.87 3.63
N ASN A 94 29.27 12.64 3.74
CA ASN A 94 28.26 13.71 3.74
C ASN A 94 28.39 14.67 4.93
N LEU A 95 28.93 14.19 6.06
CA LEU A 95 29.18 14.99 7.26
C LEU A 95 30.57 15.64 7.28
N GLY A 96 31.42 15.40 6.27
CA GLY A 96 32.81 15.85 6.26
C GLY A 96 33.71 15.14 7.28
N LEU A 97 33.35 13.91 7.66
CA LEU A 97 34.05 13.06 8.63
C LEU A 97 34.71 11.82 7.97
N GLY A 98 34.65 11.72 6.64
CA GLY A 98 35.20 10.60 5.86
C GLY A 98 36.60 10.89 5.36
N GLU A 99 37.57 11.00 6.28
CA GLU A 99 39.01 10.90 5.99
C GLU A 99 39.58 9.57 6.52
#